data_AF-A0A6I4I7C1-F1
#
_entry.id   AF-A0A6I4I7C1-F1
#
_cell.length_a   1.000
_cell.length_b   1.000
_cell.length_c   1.000
_cell.angle_alpha   90.00
_cell.angle_beta   90.00
_cell.angle_gamma   90.00
#
_symmetry.space_group_name_H-M   'P 1'
#
loop_
_entity.id
_entity.type
_entity.pdbx_description
1 polymer ?
#
loop_
_entity_poly.entity_id
_entity_poly.type
_entity_poly.pdbx_seq_one_letter_code
_entity_poly.pdbx_strand_id
1 'polypeptide(L)'
;MKQQYLIITLAGLLLASCSNHKAQEKDAMNEVIKVHDVAMEKSEQVVKNNILLDSLIKTKAVDSATASNVTQNLSAADKAMEDWMHQFEVEHEGKSHDETMQYMADQKTQIEKVNKQLDAAINQSNQYLSTQKK
;
A
#
# COMPACT_ATOMS: atom_id res chain seq x y z
N MET A 1 -36.43 -40.17 30.81
CA MET A 1 -35.03 -39.77 31.08
C MET A 1 -34.16 -39.85 29.82
N LYS A 2 -34.51 -39.17 28.72
CA LYS A 2 -33.70 -39.17 27.47
C LYS A 2 -33.60 -37.80 26.77
N GLN A 3 -34.31 -36.76 27.24
CA GLN A 3 -34.30 -35.43 26.59
C GLN A 3 -33.32 -34.42 27.22
N GLN A 4 -32.67 -34.75 28.34
CA GLN A 4 -31.78 -33.82 29.05
C GLN A 4 -30.32 -33.83 28.55
N TYR A 5 -29.95 -34.75 27.66
CA TYR A 5 -28.58 -34.86 27.14
C TYR A 5 -28.33 -34.06 25.86
N LEU A 6 -29.35 -33.38 25.30
CA LEU A 6 -29.22 -32.68 24.01
C LEU A 6 -28.74 -31.23 24.14
N ILE A 7 -28.61 -30.70 25.37
CA ILE A 7 -28.25 -29.29 25.62
C ILE A 7 -26.73 -29.11 25.84
N ILE A 8 -25.98 -30.18 26.09
CA ILE A 8 -24.55 -30.08 26.47
C ILE A 8 -23.62 -30.02 25.24
N THR A 9 -24.09 -30.32 24.03
CA THR A 9 -23.25 -30.31 22.81
C THR A 9 -23.15 -28.94 22.11
N LEU A 10 -23.93 -27.92 22.51
CA LEU A 10 -23.95 -26.62 21.81
C LEU A 10 -22.93 -25.59 22.37
N ALA A 11 -22.32 -25.86 23.52
CA ALA A 11 -21.39 -24.92 24.17
C ALA A 11 -19.94 -24.96 23.59
N GLY A 12 -19.61 -25.95 22.75
CA GLY A 12 -18.25 -26.13 22.21
C GLY A 12 -17.94 -25.35 20.92
N LEU A 13 -18.94 -24.83 20.21
CA LEU A 13 -18.74 -24.19 18.90
C LEU A 13 -18.30 -22.72 18.97
N LEU A 14 -18.53 -22.03 20.09
CA LEU A 14 -18.29 -20.58 20.20
C LEU A 14 -16.79 -20.24 20.35
N LEU A 15 -15.98 -21.15 20.90
CA LEU A 15 -14.55 -20.91 21.10
C LEU A 15 -13.72 -21.08 19.81
N ALA A 16 -14.20 -21.87 18.84
CA ALA A 16 -13.53 -22.07 17.56
C ALA A 16 -13.68 -20.88 16.60
N SER A 17 -14.72 -20.05 16.76
CA SER A 17 -14.94 -18.88 15.90
C SER A 17 -13.95 -17.75 16.19
N CYS A 18 -13.64 -17.51 17.47
CA CYS A 18 -12.72 -16.44 17.87
C CYS A 18 -11.27 -16.67 17.39
N SER A 19 -10.78 -17.91 17.40
CA SER A 19 -9.43 -18.21 16.88
C SER A 19 -9.34 -18.00 15.37
N ASN A 20 -10.42 -18.31 14.64
CA ASN A 20 -10.48 -18.16 13.19
C ASN A 20 -10.54 -16.68 12.76
N HIS A 21 -11.21 -15.81 13.53
CA HIS A 21 -11.27 -14.37 13.23
C HIS A 21 -9.89 -13.72 13.31
N LYS A 22 -9.14 -14.00 14.39
CA LYS A 22 -7.81 -13.43 14.60
C LYS A 22 -6.80 -13.85 13.52
N ALA A 23 -6.91 -15.08 13.03
CA ALA A 23 -6.09 -15.57 11.92
C ALA A 23 -6.43 -14.82 10.62
N GLN A 24 -7.71 -14.67 10.29
CA GLN A 24 -8.17 -13.95 9.10
C GLN A 24 -7.76 -12.48 9.12
N GLU A 25 -7.90 -11.78 10.24
CA GLU A 25 -7.48 -10.38 10.38
C GLU A 25 -5.97 -10.22 10.17
N LYS A 26 -5.18 -11.14 10.73
CA LYS A 26 -3.73 -11.16 10.55
C LYS A 26 -3.37 -11.40 9.08
N ASP A 27 -4.04 -12.33 8.41
CA ASP A 27 -3.78 -12.62 7.01
C ASP A 27 -4.13 -11.42 6.12
N ALA A 28 -5.28 -10.78 6.37
CA ALA A 28 -5.67 -9.55 5.68
C ALA A 28 -4.65 -8.41 5.88
N MET A 29 -4.16 -8.23 7.11
CA MET A 29 -3.09 -7.28 7.41
C MET A 29 -1.79 -7.59 6.65
N ASN A 30 -1.39 -8.87 6.62
CA ASN A 30 -0.19 -9.28 5.89
C ASN A 30 -0.32 -9.01 4.38
N GLU A 31 -1.52 -9.14 3.81
CA GLU A 31 -1.76 -8.81 2.41
C GLU A 31 -1.59 -7.31 2.13
N VAL A 32 -2.07 -6.44 3.03
CA VAL A 32 -1.84 -4.98 2.92
C VAL A 32 -0.35 -4.67 3.00
N ILE A 33 0.33 -5.19 4.02
CA ILE A 33 1.76 -4.95 4.25
C ILE A 33 2.62 -5.44 3.09
N LYS A 34 2.28 -6.58 2.48
CA LYS A 34 2.99 -7.10 1.32
C LYS A 34 2.97 -6.12 0.13
N VAL A 35 1.84 -5.43 -0.09
CA VAL A 35 1.75 -4.42 -1.16
C VAL A 35 2.46 -3.13 -0.74
N HIS A 36 2.36 -2.74 0.53
CA HIS A 36 3.12 -1.62 1.09
C HIS A 36 4.62 -1.78 0.88
N ASP A 37 5.20 -2.94 1.17
CA ASP A 37 6.65 -3.16 1.06
C ASP A 37 7.13 -2.99 -0.38
N VAL A 38 6.36 -3.52 -1.34
CA VAL A 38 6.61 -3.32 -2.78
C VAL A 38 6.47 -1.85 -3.18
N ALA A 39 5.47 -1.15 -2.64
CA ALA A 39 5.29 0.27 -2.89
C ALA A 39 6.45 1.10 -2.30
N MET A 40 6.98 0.74 -1.14
CA MET A 40 8.12 1.41 -0.52
C MET A 40 9.40 1.28 -1.34
N GLU A 41 9.70 0.09 -1.87
CA GLU A 41 10.83 -0.11 -2.79
C GLU A 41 10.71 0.80 -4.03
N LYS A 42 9.48 0.96 -4.55
CA LYS A 42 9.21 1.84 -5.69
C LYS A 42 9.30 3.33 -5.31
N SER A 43 8.84 3.72 -4.12
CA SER A 43 9.03 5.09 -3.60
C SER A 43 10.52 5.44 -3.56
N GLU A 44 11.38 4.52 -3.11
CA GLU A 44 12.83 4.73 -3.15
C GLU A 44 13.35 4.97 -4.57
N GLN A 45 12.84 4.22 -5.56
CA GLN A 45 13.18 4.45 -6.96
C GLN A 45 12.67 5.79 -7.50
N VAL A 46 11.46 6.19 -7.12
CA VAL A 46 10.88 7.50 -7.45
C VAL A 46 11.77 8.63 -6.93
N VAL A 47 12.19 8.56 -5.66
CA VAL A 47 13.11 9.53 -5.03
C VAL A 47 14.45 9.57 -5.78
N LYS A 48 15.04 8.42 -6.11
CA LYS A 48 16.29 8.34 -6.89
C LYS A 48 16.17 9.04 -8.26
N ASN A 49 15.08 8.78 -8.98
CA ASN A 49 14.83 9.39 -10.29
C ASN A 49 14.62 10.91 -10.17
N ASN A 50 13.93 11.36 -9.12
CA ASN A 50 13.75 12.79 -8.82
C ASN A 50 15.09 13.50 -8.61
N ILE A 51 15.97 12.94 -7.76
CA ILE A 51 17.30 13.51 -7.50
C ILE A 51 18.11 13.64 -8.80
N LEU A 52 18.06 12.62 -9.66
CA LEU A 52 18.76 12.63 -10.93
C LEU A 52 18.22 13.73 -11.87
N LEU A 53 16.90 13.84 -12.02
CA LEU A 53 16.27 14.86 -12.86
C LEU A 53 16.54 16.27 -12.36
N ASP A 54 16.48 16.50 -11.06
CA ASP A 54 16.82 17.79 -10.46
C ASP A 54 18.25 18.21 -10.78
N SER A 55 19.20 17.27 -10.78
CA SER A 55 20.59 17.52 -11.18
C SER A 55 20.70 17.90 -12.66
N LEU A 56 19.99 17.18 -13.54
CA LEU A 56 19.96 17.45 -14.98
C LEU A 56 19.33 18.81 -15.30
N ILE A 57 18.26 19.19 -14.61
CA ILE A 57 17.60 20.50 -14.74
C ILE A 57 18.56 21.62 -14.31
N LYS A 58 19.22 21.47 -13.15
CA LYS A 58 20.16 22.47 -12.61
C LYS A 58 21.37 22.70 -13.54
N THR A 59 21.83 21.64 -14.19
CA THR A 59 22.95 21.70 -15.16
C THR A 59 22.51 22.16 -16.55
N LYS A 60 21.21 22.41 -16.77
CA LYS A 60 20.61 22.74 -18.08
C LYS A 60 20.95 21.71 -19.17
N ALA A 61 21.17 20.46 -18.76
CA ALA A 61 21.53 19.36 -19.67
C ALA A 61 20.31 18.81 -20.43
N VAL A 62 19.09 19.25 -20.08
CA VAL A 62 17.82 18.71 -20.58
C VAL A 62 16.80 19.83 -20.79
N ASP A 63 15.74 19.54 -21.56
CA ASP A 63 14.56 20.41 -21.65
C ASP A 63 13.90 20.55 -20.28
N SER A 64 13.92 21.77 -19.73
CA SER A 64 13.45 22.06 -18.38
C SER A 64 11.93 21.91 -18.23
N ALA A 65 11.15 22.12 -19.30
CA ALA A 65 9.68 22.01 -19.22
C ALA A 65 9.25 20.55 -19.09
N THR A 66 9.76 19.69 -19.99
CA THR A 66 9.46 18.25 -19.96
C THR A 66 10.02 17.60 -18.70
N ALA A 67 11.27 17.92 -18.32
CA ALA A 67 11.86 17.39 -17.09
C ALA A 67 11.07 17.81 -15.84
N SER A 68 10.62 19.07 -15.77
CA SER A 68 9.84 19.56 -14.62
C SER A 68 8.49 18.82 -14.49
N ASN A 69 7.82 18.50 -15.59
CA ASN A 69 6.59 17.70 -15.54
C ASN A 69 6.84 16.27 -15.03
N VAL A 70 7.93 15.64 -15.47
CA VAL A 70 8.31 14.30 -14.98
C VAL A 70 8.61 14.33 -13.47
N THR A 71 9.36 15.34 -12.99
CA THR A 71 9.65 15.54 -11.56
C THR A 71 8.36 15.73 -10.75
N GLN A 72 7.40 16.52 -11.25
CA GLN A 72 6.11 16.71 -10.57
C GLN A 72 5.34 15.39 -10.42
N ASN A 73 5.32 14.53 -11.44
CA ASN A 73 4.63 13.24 -11.38
C ASN A 73 5.30 12.27 -10.39
N LEU A 74 6.64 12.28 -10.34
CA LEU A 74 7.39 11.53 -9.34
C LEU A 74 7.07 12.02 -7.91
N SER A 75 7.12 13.32 -7.66
CA SER A 75 6.78 13.89 -6.34
C SER A 75 5.33 13.62 -5.94
N ALA A 76 4.39 13.65 -6.88
CA ALA A 76 3.00 13.34 -6.60
C ALA A 76 2.80 11.86 -6.21
N ALA A 77 3.53 10.93 -6.85
CA ALA A 77 3.45 9.51 -6.53
C ALA A 77 4.07 9.20 -5.16
N ASP A 78 5.21 9.79 -4.83
CA ASP A 78 5.86 9.66 -3.51
C ASP A 78 4.96 10.23 -2.40
N LYS A 79 4.38 11.41 -2.63
CA LYS A 79 3.41 12.01 -1.70
C LYS A 79 2.18 11.13 -1.47
N ALA A 80 1.69 10.45 -2.51
CA ALA A 80 0.55 9.54 -2.36
C ALA A 80 0.89 8.36 -1.42
N MET A 81 2.14 7.89 -1.44
CA MET A 81 2.64 6.88 -0.49
C MET A 81 2.72 7.43 0.93
N GLU A 82 3.26 8.64 1.11
CA GLU A 82 3.31 9.31 2.41
C GLU A 82 1.92 9.56 3.01
N ASP A 83 1.00 10.06 2.18
CA ASP A 83 -0.38 10.33 2.59
C ASP A 83 -1.09 9.05 3.00
N TRP A 84 -0.89 7.96 2.26
CA TRP A 84 -1.44 6.65 2.63
C TRP A 84 -0.86 6.16 3.97
N MET A 85 0.46 6.23 4.16
CA MET A 85 1.09 5.82 5.42
C MET A 85 0.62 6.63 6.61
N HIS A 86 0.40 7.94 6.46
CA HIS A 86 -0.15 8.78 7.52
C HIS A 86 -1.60 8.44 7.88
N GLN A 87 -2.37 7.90 6.94
CA GLN A 87 -3.77 7.50 7.14
C GLN A 87 -3.93 6.05 7.59
N PHE A 88 -2.90 5.24 7.44
CA PHE A 88 -2.96 3.82 7.76
C PHE A 88 -2.85 3.56 9.27
N GLU A 89 -3.97 3.19 9.88
CA GLU A 89 -4.06 2.75 11.27
C GLU A 89 -3.66 1.27 11.38
N VAL A 90 -2.57 0.99 12.10
CA VAL A 90 -2.09 -0.38 12.41
C VAL A 90 -2.82 -0.96 13.63
N GLU A 91 -3.31 -0.10 14.51
CA GLU A 91 -4.07 -0.48 15.71
C GLU A 91 -5.56 -0.27 15.47
N HIS A 92 -6.35 -1.29 15.80
CA HIS A 92 -7.77 -1.39 15.44
C HIS A 92 -8.62 -1.70 16.67
N GLU A 93 -8.10 -1.39 17.85
CA GLU A 93 -8.70 -1.78 19.11
C GLU A 93 -10.15 -1.27 19.21
N GLY A 94 -11.06 -2.17 19.57
CA GLY A 94 -12.49 -1.86 19.71
C GLY A 94 -13.33 -2.00 18.44
N LYS A 95 -12.74 -2.29 17.27
CA LYS A 95 -13.49 -2.64 16.05
C LYS A 95 -13.94 -4.11 16.07
N SER A 96 -15.10 -4.41 15.50
CA SER A 96 -15.53 -5.80 15.28
C SER A 96 -14.69 -6.48 14.19
N HIS A 97 -14.82 -7.81 14.09
CA HIS A 97 -14.15 -8.59 13.05
C HIS A 97 -14.50 -8.08 11.65
N ASP A 98 -15.80 -7.92 11.36
CA ASP A 98 -16.27 -7.50 10.04
C ASP A 98 -15.80 -6.08 9.68
N GLU A 99 -15.79 -5.17 10.66
CA GLU A 99 -15.26 -3.80 10.48
C GLU A 99 -13.75 -3.82 10.20
N THR A 100 -13.00 -4.68 10.90
CA THR A 100 -11.56 -4.85 10.67
C THR A 100 -11.28 -5.40 9.28
N MET A 101 -12.02 -6.44 8.86
CA MET A 101 -11.87 -7.04 7.54
C MET A 101 -12.23 -6.07 6.41
N GLN A 102 -13.30 -5.29 6.56
CA GLN A 102 -13.69 -4.28 5.59
C GLN A 102 -12.61 -3.18 5.48
N TYR A 103 -12.13 -2.67 6.62
CA TYR A 103 -11.07 -1.68 6.64
C TYR A 103 -9.79 -2.21 5.95
N MET A 104 -9.37 -3.44 6.22
CA MET A 104 -8.22 -4.06 5.56
C MET A 104 -8.40 -4.17 4.05
N ALA A 105 -9.58 -4.57 3.58
CA ALA A 105 -9.89 -4.65 2.14
C ALA A 105 -9.81 -3.27 1.46
N ASP A 106 -10.31 -2.23 2.13
CA ASP A 106 -10.26 -0.85 1.65
C ASP A 106 -8.82 -0.32 1.63
N GLN A 107 -8.03 -0.61 2.66
CA GLN A 107 -6.62 -0.23 2.71
C GLN A 107 -5.80 -0.94 1.63
N LYS A 108 -6.04 -2.23 1.42
CA LYS A 108 -5.42 -3.01 0.33
C LYS A 108 -5.69 -2.37 -1.03
N THR A 109 -6.95 -2.00 -1.29
CA THR A 109 -7.35 -1.33 -2.53
C THR A 109 -6.66 0.02 -2.71
N GLN A 110 -6.48 0.78 -1.61
CA GLN A 110 -5.79 2.07 -1.65
C GLN A 110 -4.29 1.93 -1.94
N ILE A 111 -3.59 1.05 -1.22
CA ILE A 111 -2.15 0.84 -1.44
C ILE A 111 -1.86 0.23 -2.82
N GLU A 112 -2.75 -0.60 -3.37
CA GLU A 112 -2.63 -1.08 -4.75
C GLU A 112 -2.73 0.05 -5.79
N LYS A 113 -3.54 1.09 -5.52
CA LYS A 113 -3.61 2.27 -6.39
C LYS A 113 -2.34 3.11 -6.29
N VAL A 114 -1.82 3.33 -5.09
CA VAL A 114 -0.54 4.02 -4.87
C VAL A 114 0.59 3.28 -5.60
N ASN A 115 0.66 1.95 -5.45
CA ASN A 115 1.65 1.12 -6.13
C ASN A 115 1.59 1.29 -7.67
N LYS A 116 0.39 1.38 -8.27
CA LYS A 116 0.24 1.65 -9.71
C LYS A 116 0.67 3.06 -10.11
N GLN A 117 0.43 4.06 -9.25
CA GLN A 117 0.88 5.43 -9.48
C GLN A 117 2.42 5.51 -9.47
N LEU A 118 3.06 4.86 -8.51
CA LEU A 118 4.51 4.73 -8.44
C LEU A 118 5.07 4.06 -9.70
N ASP A 119 4.49 2.94 -10.13
CA ASP A 119 4.89 2.25 -11.38
C ASP A 119 4.80 3.18 -12.60
N ALA A 120 3.70 3.92 -12.73
CA ALA A 120 3.52 4.85 -13.85
C ALA A 120 4.58 5.97 -13.84
N ALA A 121 4.86 6.55 -12.67
CA ALA A 121 5.86 7.60 -12.51
C ALA A 121 7.29 7.09 -12.78
N ILE A 122 7.62 5.89 -12.31
CA ILE A 122 8.89 5.22 -12.59
C ILE A 122 9.04 4.97 -14.09
N ASN A 123 8.02 4.43 -14.75
CA ASN A 123 8.08 4.15 -16.19
C ASN A 123 8.26 5.43 -17.01
N GLN A 124 7.49 6.48 -16.71
CA GLN A 124 7.61 7.78 -17.38
C GLN A 124 9.01 8.38 -17.20
N SER A 125 9.54 8.37 -15.96
CA SER A 125 10.86 8.93 -15.67
C SER A 125 12.00 8.13 -16.28
N ASN A 126 11.93 6.80 -16.26
CA ASN A 126 12.92 5.93 -16.90
C ASN A 126 12.92 6.14 -18.42
N GLN A 127 11.75 6.25 -19.04
CA GLN A 127 11.63 6.57 -20.46
C GLN A 127 12.29 7.90 -20.78
N TYR A 128 11.99 8.95 -20.03
CA TYR A 128 12.60 10.27 -20.23
C TYR A 128 14.13 10.24 -20.01
N LEU A 129 14.61 9.63 -18.93
CA LEU A 129 16.05 9.54 -18.65
C LEU A 129 16.81 8.74 -19.73
N SER A 130 16.16 7.75 -20.35
CA SER A 130 16.76 7.00 -21.46
C SER A 130 17.02 7.86 -22.70
N THR A 131 16.23 8.92 -22.93
CA THR A 131 16.44 9.82 -24.07
C THR A 131 17.59 10.80 -23.85
N GLN A 132 18.02 11.00 -22.60
CA GLN A 132 19.10 11.92 -22.22
C GLN A 132 20.49 11.26 -22.16
N LYS A 133 20.56 9.92 -22.24
CA LYS A 133 21.81 9.14 -22.20
C LYS A 133 22.46 8.95 -23.59
N LYS A 134 21.98 9.66 -24.62
CA LYS A 134 22.54 9.67 -25.98
C LYS A 134 23.45 10.87 -26.16
#